data_AF-A0A5S3XJQ6-F1
#
_entry.id   AF-A0A5S3XJQ6-F1
#
_cell.length_a   1.000
_cell.length_b   1.000
_cell.length_c   1.000
_cell.angle_alpha   90.00
_cell.angle_beta   90.00
_cell.angle_gamma   90.00
#
_symmetry.space_group_name_H-M   'P 1'
#
loop_
_entity.id
_entity.type
_entity.pdbx_description
1 polymer ?
#
loop_
_entity_poly.entity_id
_entity_poly.type
_entity_poly.pdbx_seq_one_letter_code
_entity_poly.pdbx_strand_id
1 'polypeptide(L)'
;MFFEVSKDVLNAFLIIVRNHATILTFIALGIFILLKDRLAIRFAAVCAAFYSIGFFSYPLVISLDKETLIYRYIYWAANDVLFMAIIAYWALKDKVYLWQSIIAQLIVLPAPLLQLFRLVDRHLLDLTYSTYLYKTILPLVNIIVVLLCFAPLLMTLKRVSKTKISLS
;
A
#
# COMPACT_ATOMS: atom_id res chain seq x y z
N MET A 1 28.18 -1.39 15.86
CA MET A 1 28.66 -1.44 14.46
C MET A 1 27.83 -2.33 13.52
N PHE A 2 27.88 -3.66 13.52
CA PHE A 2 27.12 -4.49 12.54
C PHE A 2 25.58 -4.30 12.65
N PHE A 3 25.07 -4.18 13.88
CA PHE A 3 23.65 -3.88 14.14
C PHE A 3 23.22 -2.46 13.76
N GLU A 4 24.13 -1.49 13.76
CA GLU A 4 23.83 -0.11 13.34
C GLU A 4 23.81 -0.01 11.81
N VAL A 5 24.80 -0.61 11.15
CA VAL A 5 24.82 -0.74 9.68
C VAL A 5 23.54 -1.43 9.18
N SER A 6 23.06 -2.46 9.87
CA SER A 6 21.79 -3.12 9.54
C SER A 6 20.56 -2.21 9.68
N LYS A 7 20.51 -1.36 10.70
CA LYS A 7 19.42 -0.38 10.89
C LYS A 7 19.44 0.71 9.84
N ASP A 8 20.62 1.22 9.50
CA ASP A 8 20.77 2.28 8.50
C ASP A 8 20.36 1.79 7.11
N VAL A 9 20.76 0.56 6.75
CA VAL A 9 20.34 -0.08 5.50
C VAL A 9 18.82 -0.31 5.48
N LEU A 10 18.24 -0.80 6.57
CA LEU A 10 16.79 -0.98 6.67
C LEU A 10 16.04 0.34 6.53
N ASN A 11 16.50 1.39 7.22
CA ASN A 11 15.89 2.72 7.13
C ASN A 11 15.99 3.29 5.71
N ALA A 12 17.16 3.18 5.08
CA ALA A 12 17.36 3.60 3.70
C ALA A 12 16.40 2.86 2.74
N PHE A 13 16.27 1.55 2.90
CA PHE A 13 15.34 0.75 2.12
C PHE A 13 13.88 1.21 2.31
N LEU A 14 13.43 1.39 3.54
CA LEU A 14 12.06 1.82 3.85
C LEU A 14 11.77 3.22 3.26
N ILE A 15 12.75 4.13 3.30
CA ILE A 15 12.64 5.47 2.70
C ILE A 15 12.50 5.38 1.18
N ILE A 16 13.30 4.55 0.52
CA ILE A 16 13.22 4.32 -0.93
C ILE A 16 11.85 3.79 -1.30
N VAL A 17 11.36 2.76 -0.59
CA VAL A 17 10.04 2.17 -0.86
C VAL A 17 8.93 3.21 -0.71
N ARG A 18 8.98 4.00 0.36
CA ARG A 18 8.01 5.06 0.61
C ARG A 18 8.02 6.13 -0.48
N ASN A 19 9.20 6.64 -0.85
CA ASN A 19 9.33 7.77 -1.77
C ASN A 19 9.05 7.39 -3.22
N HIS A 20 9.26 6.11 -3.59
CA HIS A 20 9.09 5.61 -4.95
C HIS A 20 7.96 4.59 -5.08
N ALA A 21 7.02 4.58 -4.14
CA ALA A 21 5.94 3.60 -4.06
C ALA A 21 5.18 3.45 -5.40
N THR A 22 4.82 4.57 -6.04
CA THR A 22 4.13 4.56 -7.34
C THR A 22 4.96 3.83 -8.40
N ILE A 23 6.25 4.18 -8.55
CA ILE A 23 7.14 3.54 -9.52
C ILE A 23 7.31 2.05 -9.22
N LEU A 24 7.46 1.69 -7.94
CA LEU A 24 7.61 0.29 -7.52
C LEU A 24 6.38 -0.56 -7.85
N THR A 25 5.17 0.00 -7.71
CA THR A 25 3.94 -0.72 -8.12
C THR A 25 3.90 -0.98 -9.63
N PHE A 26 4.40 -0.06 -10.46
CA PHE A 26 4.55 -0.29 -11.90
C PHE A 26 5.62 -1.34 -12.22
N ILE A 27 6.74 -1.36 -11.48
CA ILE A 27 7.76 -2.41 -11.63
C ILE A 27 7.16 -3.78 -11.30
N ALA A 28 6.43 -3.90 -10.19
CA ALA A 28 5.73 -5.15 -9.85
C ALA A 28 4.77 -5.58 -10.96
N LEU A 29 3.96 -4.65 -11.48
CA LEU A 29 3.06 -4.92 -12.60
C LEU A 29 3.82 -5.42 -13.83
N GLY A 30 4.92 -4.78 -14.22
CA GLY A 30 5.76 -5.19 -15.34
C GLY A 30 6.32 -6.60 -15.16
N ILE A 31 6.82 -6.93 -13.96
CA ILE A 31 7.31 -8.27 -13.63
C ILE A 31 6.21 -9.32 -13.82
N PHE A 32 5.00 -9.10 -13.28
CA PHE A 32 3.93 -10.10 -13.42
C PHE A 32 3.36 -10.20 -14.82
N ILE A 33 3.41 -9.12 -15.62
CA ILE A 33 3.12 -9.19 -17.06
C ILE A 33 4.09 -10.15 -17.75
N LEU A 34 5.39 -10.06 -17.47
CA LEU A 34 6.41 -10.97 -18.02
C LEU A 34 6.22 -12.41 -17.54
N LEU A 35 5.86 -12.59 -16.27
CA LEU A 35 5.55 -13.92 -15.69
C LEU A 35 4.18 -14.46 -16.11
N LYS A 36 3.36 -13.67 -16.82
CA LYS A 36 1.98 -13.99 -17.23
C LYS A 36 1.06 -14.39 -16.08
N ASP A 37 1.33 -13.94 -14.86
CA ASP A 37 0.50 -14.21 -13.68
C ASP A 37 -0.70 -13.26 -13.65
N ARG A 38 -1.84 -13.71 -14.21
CA ARG A 38 -3.05 -12.88 -14.37
C ARG A 38 -3.64 -12.40 -13.04
N LEU A 39 -3.48 -13.16 -11.96
CA LEU A 39 -4.02 -12.79 -10.65
C LEU A 39 -3.16 -11.70 -10.01
N ALA A 40 -1.83 -11.86 -10.05
CA ALA A 40 -0.89 -10.86 -9.54
C ALA A 40 -0.90 -9.58 -10.38
N ILE A 41 -1.04 -9.68 -11.71
CA ILE A 41 -1.17 -8.52 -12.62
C ILE A 41 -2.35 -7.65 -12.18
N ARG A 42 -3.51 -8.24 -11.92
CA ARG A 42 -4.72 -7.49 -11.55
C ARG A 42 -4.54 -6.76 -10.22
N PHE A 43 -3.98 -7.44 -9.23
CA PHE A 43 -3.69 -6.81 -7.93
C PHE A 43 -2.70 -5.64 -8.10
N ALA A 44 -1.56 -5.88 -8.77
CA ALA A 44 -0.55 -4.86 -9.01
C ALA A 44 -1.08 -3.67 -9.85
N ALA A 45 -1.98 -3.93 -10.80
CA ALA A 45 -2.61 -2.89 -11.61
C ALA A 45 -3.51 -1.96 -10.78
N VAL A 46 -4.29 -2.52 -9.84
CA VAL A 46 -5.12 -1.71 -8.93
C VAL A 46 -4.21 -0.88 -8.02
N CYS A 47 -3.15 -1.47 -7.46
CA CYS A 47 -2.18 -0.70 -6.68
C CYS A 47 -1.55 0.42 -7.51
N ALA A 48 -1.07 0.15 -8.71
CA ALA A 48 -0.48 1.17 -9.57
C ALA A 48 -1.46 2.31 -9.89
N ALA A 49 -2.73 1.99 -10.16
CA ALA A 49 -3.76 2.99 -10.40
C ALA A 49 -3.99 3.89 -9.17
N PHE A 50 -4.21 3.30 -7.99
CA PHE A 50 -4.49 4.07 -6.76
C PHE A 50 -3.29 4.89 -6.29
N TYR A 51 -2.07 4.36 -6.39
CA TYR A 51 -0.85 5.11 -6.09
C TYR A 51 -0.61 6.25 -7.08
N SER A 52 -0.98 6.07 -8.35
CA SER A 52 -0.92 7.15 -9.34
C SER A 52 -1.95 8.23 -9.05
N ILE A 53 -3.20 7.85 -8.77
CA ILE A 53 -4.26 8.78 -8.35
C ILE A 53 -3.77 9.58 -7.15
N GLY A 54 -3.26 8.94 -6.11
CA GLY A 54 -2.74 9.63 -4.93
C GLY A 54 -1.59 10.58 -5.24
N PHE A 55 -0.62 10.16 -6.07
CA PHE A 55 0.51 11.00 -6.45
C PHE A 55 0.07 12.29 -7.16
N PHE A 56 -0.83 12.18 -8.15
CA PHE A 56 -1.29 13.32 -8.93
C PHE A 56 -2.31 14.17 -8.18
N SER A 57 -3.17 13.58 -7.35
CA SER A 57 -4.19 14.30 -6.61
C SER A 57 -3.64 15.00 -5.36
N TYR A 58 -2.51 14.54 -4.81
CA TYR A 58 -1.92 15.10 -3.59
C TYR A 58 -1.77 16.63 -3.59
N PRO A 59 -1.11 17.27 -4.58
CA PRO A 59 -0.96 18.73 -4.59
C PRO A 59 -2.30 19.45 -4.70
N LEU A 60 -3.24 18.91 -5.47
CA LEU A 60 -4.58 19.49 -5.66
C LEU A 60 -5.42 19.42 -4.38
N VAL A 61 -5.45 18.26 -3.72
CA VAL A 61 -6.20 18.08 -2.48
C VAL A 61 -5.67 19.00 -1.38
N ILE A 62 -4.35 19.19 -1.30
CA ILE A 62 -3.75 20.11 -0.33
C ILE A 62 -4.06 21.57 -0.66
N SER A 63 -4.08 21.96 -1.94
CA SER A 63 -4.34 23.35 -2.34
C SER A 63 -5.79 23.75 -2.08
N LEU A 64 -6.75 22.84 -2.28
CA LEU A 64 -8.17 23.06 -2.04
C LEU A 64 -8.54 23.08 -0.55
N ASP A 65 -7.76 22.42 0.30
CA ASP A 65 -8.05 22.22 1.72
C ASP A 65 -7.06 22.98 2.63
N LYS A 66 -6.58 24.15 2.18
CA LYS A 66 -5.62 24.99 2.91
C LYS A 66 -6.21 25.58 4.20
N GLU A 67 -7.48 25.94 4.20
CA GLU A 67 -8.11 26.67 5.30
C GLU A 67 -8.94 25.78 6.22
N THR A 68 -9.73 24.86 5.66
CA THR A 68 -10.69 24.03 6.41
C THR A 68 -10.07 22.75 6.98
N LEU A 69 -9.05 22.19 6.32
CA LEU A 69 -8.28 21.03 6.78
C LEU A 69 -9.14 19.78 7.06
N ILE A 70 -10.25 19.65 6.34
CA ILE A 70 -11.29 18.61 6.47
C ILE A 70 -11.27 17.70 5.24
N TYR A 71 -11.30 18.31 4.05
CA TYR A 71 -11.60 17.61 2.80
C TYR A 71 -10.52 16.59 2.43
N ARG A 72 -9.27 16.83 2.84
CA ARG A 72 -8.19 15.87 2.61
C ARG A 72 -8.47 14.52 3.27
N TYR A 73 -8.96 14.52 4.51
CA TYR A 73 -9.13 13.28 5.28
C TYR A 73 -10.27 12.44 4.70
N ILE A 74 -11.37 13.09 4.29
CA ILE A 74 -12.49 12.44 3.62
C ILE A 74 -12.04 11.87 2.28
N TYR A 75 -11.33 12.66 1.47
CA TYR A 75 -10.82 12.21 0.17
C TYR A 75 -9.92 10.98 0.29
N TRP A 76 -8.95 11.00 1.21
CA TRP A 76 -8.03 9.88 1.40
C TRP A 76 -8.74 8.65 1.98
N ALA A 77 -9.63 8.83 2.97
CA ALA A 77 -10.41 7.73 3.52
C ALA A 77 -11.30 7.08 2.45
N ALA A 78 -11.97 7.88 1.62
CA ALA A 78 -12.79 7.39 0.52
C ALA A 78 -11.95 6.62 -0.51
N ASN A 79 -10.73 7.10 -0.81
CA ASN A 79 -9.81 6.42 -1.71
C ASN A 79 -9.38 5.04 -1.16
N ASP A 80 -9.04 4.95 0.13
CA ASP A 80 -8.67 3.69 0.78
C ASP A 80 -9.85 2.70 0.80
N VAL A 81 -11.05 3.17 1.13
CA VAL A 81 -12.27 2.35 1.12
C VAL A 81 -12.60 1.86 -0.29
N LEU A 82 -12.46 2.72 -1.31
CA LEU A 82 -12.70 2.33 -2.70
C LEU A 82 -11.68 1.28 -3.17
N PHE A 83 -10.40 1.45 -2.83
CA PHE A 83 -9.36 0.45 -3.08
C PHE A 83 -9.74 -0.90 -2.45
N MET A 84 -10.09 -0.87 -1.16
CA MET A 84 -10.50 -2.06 -0.40
C MET A 84 -11.72 -2.74 -1.05
N ALA A 85 -12.73 -1.98 -1.46
CA ALA A 85 -13.94 -2.50 -2.10
C ALA A 85 -13.64 -3.18 -3.44
N ILE A 86 -12.81 -2.57 -4.29
CA ILE A 86 -12.43 -3.15 -5.59
C ILE A 86 -11.69 -4.48 -5.39
N ILE A 87 -10.70 -4.51 -4.50
CA ILE A 87 -9.93 -5.73 -4.23
C ILE A 87 -10.80 -6.82 -3.63
N ALA A 88 -11.67 -6.50 -2.67
CA ALA A 88 -12.59 -7.46 -2.07
C ALA A 88 -13.55 -8.04 -3.13
N TYR A 89 -14.15 -7.19 -3.96
CA TYR A 89 -15.03 -7.61 -5.05
C TYR A 89 -14.30 -8.53 -6.04
N TRP A 90 -13.07 -8.20 -6.42
CA TRP A 90 -12.27 -9.04 -7.30
C TRP A 90 -11.85 -10.37 -6.66
N ALA A 91 -11.61 -10.40 -5.35
CA ALA A 91 -11.30 -11.63 -4.65
C ALA A 91 -12.50 -12.59 -4.66
N LEU A 92 -13.72 -12.07 -4.47
CA LEU A 92 -14.97 -12.86 -4.56
C LEU A 92 -15.25 -13.40 -5.97
N LYS A 93 -14.63 -12.82 -7.00
CA LYS A 93 -14.74 -13.26 -8.41
C LYS A 93 -13.53 -14.07 -8.87
N ASP A 94 -12.69 -14.54 -7.94
CA ASP A 94 -11.44 -15.26 -8.21
C ASP A 94 -10.51 -14.50 -9.18
N LYS A 95 -10.59 -13.17 -9.17
CA LYS A 95 -9.80 -12.32 -10.07
C LYS A 95 -8.45 -11.92 -9.48
N VAL A 96 -8.29 -12.03 -8.16
CA VAL A 96 -7.04 -11.81 -7.43
C VAL A 96 -6.86 -12.92 -6.40
N TYR A 97 -5.65 -13.13 -5.90
CA TYR A 97 -5.41 -14.10 -4.83
C TYR A 97 -6.18 -13.73 -3.56
N LEU A 98 -7.00 -14.66 -3.06
CA LEU A 98 -7.80 -14.44 -1.84
C LEU A 98 -6.94 -14.03 -0.64
N TRP A 99 -5.78 -14.70 -0.45
CA TRP A 99 -4.86 -14.38 0.63
C TRP A 99 -4.28 -12.95 0.49
N GLN A 100 -3.97 -12.49 -0.72
CA GLN A 100 -3.51 -11.12 -0.95
C GLN A 100 -4.61 -10.13 -0.58
N SER A 101 -5.85 -10.43 -0.95
CA SER A 101 -6.99 -9.60 -0.57
C SER A 101 -7.12 -9.52 0.95
N ILE A 102 -7.18 -10.65 1.66
CA ILE A 102 -7.32 -10.68 3.13
C ILE A 102 -6.21 -9.85 3.81
N ILE A 103 -4.96 -10.06 3.41
CA ILE A 103 -3.82 -9.34 3.97
C ILE A 103 -3.92 -7.84 3.64
N ALA A 104 -4.26 -7.48 2.40
CA ALA A 104 -4.46 -6.09 2.00
C ALA A 104 -5.56 -5.39 2.83
N GLN A 105 -6.70 -6.05 3.05
CA GLN A 105 -7.77 -5.49 3.89
C GLN A 105 -7.28 -5.21 5.31
N LEU A 106 -6.58 -6.17 5.92
CA LEU A 106 -6.07 -6.03 7.29
C LEU A 106 -5.05 -4.89 7.42
N ILE A 107 -4.17 -4.74 6.43
CA ILE A 107 -3.13 -3.71 6.42
C ILE A 107 -3.71 -2.33 6.12
N VAL A 108 -4.67 -2.24 5.19
CA VAL A 108 -5.19 -0.94 4.73
C VAL A 108 -6.25 -0.40 5.68
N LEU A 109 -7.06 -1.24 6.33
CA LEU A 109 -8.14 -0.82 7.23
C LEU A 109 -7.76 0.25 8.28
N PRO A 110 -6.57 0.21 8.93
CA PRO A 110 -6.13 1.28 9.82
C PRO A 110 -6.03 2.65 9.17
N ALA A 111 -5.73 2.75 7.87
CA ALA A 111 -5.58 4.03 7.17
C ALA A 111 -6.88 4.85 7.15
N PRO A 112 -8.02 4.39 6.56
CA PRO A 112 -9.25 5.17 6.55
C PRO A 112 -9.80 5.41 7.96
N LEU A 113 -9.61 4.47 8.90
CA LEU A 113 -9.98 4.69 10.30
C LEU A 113 -9.21 5.85 10.92
N LEU A 114 -7.90 5.94 10.70
CA LEU A 114 -7.07 7.06 11.18
C LEU A 114 -7.39 8.37 10.47
N GLN A 115 -7.74 8.33 9.18
CA GLN A 115 -8.18 9.51 8.44
C GLN A 115 -9.46 10.08 9.06
N LEU A 116 -10.45 9.23 9.35
CA LEU A 116 -11.70 9.63 10.01
C LEU A 116 -11.48 10.05 11.46
N PHE A 117 -10.64 9.34 12.22
CA PHE A 117 -10.29 9.72 13.58
C PHE A 117 -9.64 11.11 13.62
N ARG A 118 -8.73 11.39 12.68
CA ARG A 118 -8.07 12.69 12.58
C ARG A 118 -9.02 13.81 12.17
N LEU A 119 -10.02 13.49 11.36
CA LEU A 119 -11.11 14.43 11.05
C LEU A 119 -11.86 14.80 12.33
N VAL A 120 -12.24 13.83 13.16
CA VAL A 120 -12.97 14.07 14.42
C VAL A 120 -12.10 14.80 15.44
N ASP A 121 -10.88 14.33 15.65
CA ASP A 121 -9.94 14.87 16.65
C ASP A 121 -9.67 16.36 16.45
N ARG A 122 -9.46 16.78 15.20
CA ARG A 122 -9.22 18.20 14.85
C ARG A 122 -10.38 19.13 15.21
N HIS A 123 -11.61 18.61 15.31
CA HIS A 123 -12.80 19.40 15.62
C HIS A 123 -13.22 19.32 17.09
N LEU A 124 -12.86 18.24 17.79
CA LEU A 124 -13.44 17.94 19.11
C LEU A 124 -12.43 17.77 20.25
N LEU A 125 -11.18 17.34 19.98
CA LEU A 125 -10.30 16.80 21.02
C LEU A 125 -8.86 17.35 21.01
N ASP A 126 -8.41 17.92 19.89
CA ASP A 126 -7.10 18.56 19.69
C ASP A 126 -5.91 17.80 20.33
N LEU A 127 -5.89 16.47 20.17
CA LEU A 127 -4.91 15.60 20.80
C LEU A 127 -3.58 15.60 20.03
N THR A 128 -2.49 15.95 20.72
CA THR A 128 -1.12 15.89 20.15
C THR A 128 -0.73 14.50 19.62
N TYR A 129 -1.28 13.43 20.21
CA TYR A 129 -0.96 12.03 19.88
C TYR A 129 -1.49 11.57 18.51
N SER A 130 -2.64 12.09 18.07
CA SER A 130 -3.26 11.71 16.78
C SER A 130 -2.34 12.01 15.60
N THR A 131 -1.58 13.11 15.70
CA THR A 131 -0.69 13.54 14.64
C THR A 131 0.51 12.63 14.48
N TYR A 132 1.05 12.13 15.59
CA TYR A 132 2.15 11.17 15.57
C TYR A 132 1.72 9.84 14.97
N LEU A 133 0.59 9.29 15.43
CA LEU A 133 0.05 8.04 14.89
C LEU A 133 -0.19 8.11 13.38
N TYR A 134 -0.82 9.19 12.93
CA TYR A 134 -1.08 9.41 11.51
C TYR A 134 0.21 9.43 10.67
N LYS A 135 1.24 10.16 11.13
CA LYS A 135 2.52 10.29 10.40
C LYS A 135 3.34 9.00 10.41
N THR A 136 3.07 8.08 11.33
CA THR A 136 3.77 6.80 11.43
C THR A 136 3.02 5.68 10.70
N ILE A 137 1.72 5.53 10.93
CA ILE A 137 0.95 4.39 10.43
C ILE A 137 0.70 4.49 8.92
N LEU A 138 0.39 5.67 8.39
CA LEU A 138 0.11 5.81 6.95
C LEU A 138 1.31 5.45 6.06
N PRO A 139 2.54 5.94 6.33
CA PRO A 139 3.69 5.49 5.57
C PRO A 139 3.94 3.98 5.68
N LEU A 140 3.72 3.40 6.87
CA LEU A 140 3.89 1.95 7.06
C LEU A 140 2.88 1.15 6.25
N VAL A 141 1.60 1.52 6.29
CA VAL A 141 0.54 0.91 5.48
C VAL A 141 0.95 0.92 4.01
N ASN A 142 1.39 2.08 3.50
CA ASN A 142 1.79 2.22 2.11
C ASN A 142 2.98 1.32 1.76
N ILE A 143 4.04 1.33 2.58
CA ILE A 143 5.21 0.46 2.37
C ILE A 143 4.78 -1.01 2.29
N ILE A 144 3.97 -1.47 3.25
CA ILE A 144 3.57 -2.88 3.31
C ILE A 144 2.69 -3.26 2.11
N VAL A 145 1.79 -2.38 1.65
CA VAL A 145 0.99 -2.61 0.43
C VAL A 145 1.88 -2.74 -0.81
N VAL A 146 2.91 -1.91 -0.95
CA VAL A 146 3.89 -2.04 -2.04
C VAL A 146 4.61 -3.38 -1.95
N LEU A 147 5.08 -3.78 -0.76
CA LEU A 147 5.73 -5.08 -0.56
C LEU A 147 4.78 -6.25 -0.89
N LEU A 148 3.49 -6.12 -0.57
CA LEU A 148 2.47 -7.12 -0.87
C LEU A 148 2.27 -7.30 -2.38
N CYS A 149 2.51 -6.27 -3.19
CA CYS A 149 2.52 -6.40 -4.65
C CYS A 149 3.57 -7.41 -5.10
N PHE A 150 4.75 -7.44 -4.48
CA PHE A 150 5.84 -8.36 -4.83
C PHE A 150 5.71 -9.74 -4.20
N ALA A 151 4.82 -9.95 -3.23
CA ALA A 151 4.72 -11.20 -2.49
C ALA A 151 4.46 -12.46 -3.36
N PRO A 152 3.68 -12.43 -4.46
CA PRO A 152 3.53 -13.58 -5.35
C PRO A 152 4.84 -13.99 -6.03
N LEU A 153 5.76 -13.04 -6.27
CA LEU A 153 7.06 -13.34 -6.88
C LEU A 153 7.86 -14.33 -6.03
N LEU A 154 7.86 -14.13 -4.71
CA LEU A 154 8.53 -15.02 -3.76
C LEU A 154 7.94 -16.43 -3.80
N MET A 155 6.63 -16.57 -4.00
CA MET A 155 5.97 -17.86 -4.12
C MET A 155 6.36 -18.58 -5.41
N THR A 156 6.42 -17.86 -6.53
CA THR A 156 6.84 -18.41 -7.82
C THR A 156 8.30 -18.87 -7.77
N LEU A 157 9.20 -18.09 -7.17
CA LEU A 157 10.61 -18.46 -6.99
C LEU A 157 10.77 -19.71 -6.12
N LYS A 158 10.03 -19.82 -5.01
CA LYS A 158 10.04 -21.01 -4.15
C LYS A 158 9.58 -22.27 -4.90
N ARG A 159 8.57 -22.16 -5.77
CA ARG A 159 8.10 -23.29 -6.59
C ARG A 159 9.17 -23.74 -7.57
N VAL A 160 9.77 -22.82 -8.32
CA VAL A 160 10.83 -23.13 -9.30
C VAL A 160 12.04 -23.79 -8.63
N SER A 161 12.46 -23.31 -7.45
CA SER A 161 13.57 -23.90 -6.69
C SER A 161 13.26 -25.34 -6.25
N LYS A 162 12.06 -25.62 -5.74
CA LYS A 162 11.66 -26.98 -5.37
C LYS A 162 11.63 -27.93 -6.57
N THR A 163 11.13 -27.48 -7.72
CA THR A 163 11.09 -28.29 -8.94
C THR A 163 12.49 -28.64 -9.47
N LYS A 164 13.47 -27.73 -9.35
CA LYS A 164 14.86 -28.02 -9.72
C LYS A 164 15.52 -29.06 -8.80
N ILE A 165 15.22 -29.04 -7.50
CA ILE A 165 15.77 -30.00 -6.53
C ILE A 165 15.18 -31.39 -6.70
N SER A 166 13.92 -31.52 -7.17
CA SER A 166 13.31 -32.83 -7.43
C SER A 166 13.74 -33.49 -8.74
N LEU A 167 14.44 -32.75 -9.61
CA LEU A 167 14.91 -33.22 -10.93
C LEU A 167 16.43 -33.45 -10.98
N SER A 168 17.14 -33.19 -9.87
CA SER A 168 18.56 -33.48 -9.66
C SER A 168 18.73 -34.66 -8.72
#